data_AF-A0A178FH37-F1
#
_entry.id   AF-A0A178FH37-F1
#
_cell.length_a   1.000
_cell.length_b   1.000
_cell.length_c   1.000
_cell.angle_alpha   90.00
_cell.angle_beta   90.00
_cell.angle_gamma   90.00
#
_symmetry.space_group_name_H-M   'P 1'
#
loop_
_entity.id
_entity.type
_entity.pdbx_description
1 polymer ?
#
loop_
_entity_poly.entity_id
_entity_poly.type
_entity_poly.pdbx_seq_one_letter_code
_entity_poly.pdbx_strand_id
1 'polypeptide(L)'
;MAASDQRKQQRAEPRKPLEGKTDENGQITLPKKKLYRQRAHANPFSDHQLDYPISPDHMDWSKLFPAYVDPDPAAVNISGARKLVKNVEIADIGCGFGGLLVALAPLMPDTLMVGMEIRSSVLEYVTERIRALRSRYPPPAAPDAIADAASKPEDAPGAVSLPSTQLNVPGQPNFQNIFAIRSNTMKFLPNFFFRHQLSKIFICFPDPHFKARKHKARIVSTTLNAEYAYVLRPGGMLYTITDVEDLHLWMVSHFDAKSADKDLNSHDIAELWERVSDEELATDECVQVMREETEEGKKVTRNNGQKFVAVWRRKADPEWPS
;
A
#
# COMPACT_ATOMS: atom_id res chain seq x y z
N MET A 1 -19.37 2.35 47.47
CA MET A 1 -17.92 2.09 47.26
C MET A 1 -17.73 0.59 47.47
N ALA A 2 -17.27 -0.27 46.56
CA ALA A 2 -16.58 -0.13 45.29
C ALA A 2 -16.92 -1.37 44.43
N ALA A 3 -17.33 -1.17 43.17
CA ALA A 3 -17.54 -2.27 42.22
C ALA A 3 -17.39 -1.82 40.74
N SER A 4 -16.59 -0.78 40.47
CA SER A 4 -16.48 -0.18 39.13
C SER A 4 -15.11 -0.30 38.46
N ASP A 5 -14.07 -0.81 39.12
CA ASP A 5 -12.69 -0.65 38.62
C ASP A 5 -12.04 -1.86 37.93
N GLN A 6 -12.71 -3.01 37.79
CA GLN A 6 -12.09 -4.18 37.16
C GLN A 6 -12.34 -4.33 35.65
N ARG A 7 -13.11 -3.45 34.99
CA ARG A 7 -13.44 -3.59 33.55
C ARG A 7 -12.58 -2.79 32.57
N LYS A 8 -11.50 -2.13 33.02
CA LYS A 8 -10.67 -1.25 32.15
C LYS A 8 -9.23 -1.72 31.89
N GLN A 9 -8.83 -2.91 32.30
CA GLN A 9 -7.49 -3.42 32.03
C GLN A 9 -7.52 -4.85 31.48
N GLN A 10 -8.05 -5.01 30.26
CA GLN A 10 -7.53 -6.02 29.35
C GLN A 10 -6.98 -5.28 28.13
N ARG A 11 -5.81 -4.65 28.32
CA ARG A 11 -4.93 -4.32 27.20
C ARG A 11 -4.56 -5.66 26.58
N ALA A 12 -4.90 -5.84 25.30
CA ALA A 12 -4.47 -7.00 24.53
C ALA A 12 -2.95 -7.12 24.68
N GLU A 13 -2.49 -8.24 25.26
CA GLU A 13 -1.09 -8.61 25.20
C GLU A 13 -0.66 -8.61 23.73
N PRO A 14 0.57 -8.15 23.42
CA PRO A 14 1.09 -8.31 22.07
C PRO A 14 1.08 -9.80 21.75
N ARG A 15 0.20 -10.21 20.81
CA ARG A 15 0.27 -11.56 20.25
C ARG A 15 1.69 -11.72 19.72
N LYS A 16 2.38 -12.77 20.17
CA LYS A 16 3.64 -13.18 19.55
C LYS A 16 3.40 -13.26 18.04
N PRO A 17 4.32 -12.78 17.18
CA PRO A 17 4.22 -12.98 15.75
C PRO A 17 3.93 -14.46 15.53
N LEU A 18 2.80 -14.78 14.91
CA LEU A 18 2.52 -16.15 14.52
C LEU A 18 3.60 -16.49 13.48
N GLU A 19 4.62 -17.24 13.87
CA GLU A 19 5.55 -17.86 12.94
C GLU A 19 4.71 -18.51 11.84
N GLY A 20 5.01 -18.16 10.59
CA GLY A 20 4.16 -18.48 9.44
C GLY A 20 3.85 -19.97 9.45
N LYS A 21 2.56 -20.32 9.60
CA LYS A 21 2.16 -21.71 9.63
C LYS A 21 2.52 -22.35 8.29
N THR A 22 3.40 -23.33 8.33
CA THR A 22 3.69 -24.20 7.18
C THR A 22 2.57 -25.23 7.05
N ASP A 23 2.23 -25.59 5.81
CA ASP A 23 1.39 -26.75 5.56
C ASP A 23 2.19 -28.05 5.68
N GLU A 24 1.53 -29.19 5.47
CA GLU A 24 2.11 -30.52 5.52
C GLU A 24 3.27 -30.71 4.52
N ASN A 25 3.38 -29.83 3.51
CA ASN A 25 4.44 -29.83 2.50
C ASN A 25 5.56 -28.82 2.81
N GLY A 26 5.53 -28.16 3.97
CA GLY A 26 6.53 -27.16 4.38
C GLY A 26 6.34 -25.78 3.73
N GLN A 27 5.23 -25.54 3.02
CA GLN A 27 4.98 -24.25 2.34
C GLN A 27 4.25 -23.27 3.26
N ILE A 28 4.62 -21.99 3.21
CA ILE A 28 3.96 -20.95 4.01
C ILE A 28 2.48 -20.81 3.57
N THR A 29 1.57 -21.01 4.53
CA THR A 29 0.12 -20.90 4.30
C THR A 29 -0.31 -19.44 4.22
N LEU A 30 -1.28 -19.15 3.34
CA LEU A 30 -1.89 -17.82 3.29
C LEU A 30 -2.67 -17.55 4.58
N PRO A 31 -2.55 -16.33 5.15
CA PRO A 31 -3.25 -16.00 6.39
C PRO A 31 -4.77 -15.99 6.16
N LYS A 32 -5.51 -16.37 7.21
CA LYS A 32 -6.98 -16.38 7.18
C LYS A 32 -7.53 -15.09 7.77
N LYS A 33 -8.13 -14.24 6.93
CA LYS A 33 -8.67 -12.90 7.28
C LYS A 33 -9.54 -12.88 8.54
N LYS A 34 -10.33 -13.95 8.79
CA LYS A 34 -11.19 -14.09 9.97
C LYS A 34 -10.43 -13.99 11.31
N LEU A 35 -9.13 -14.27 11.33
CA LEU A 35 -8.28 -14.29 12.53
C LEU A 35 -7.70 -12.90 12.88
N TYR A 36 -7.76 -11.94 11.96
CA TYR A 36 -7.13 -10.61 12.03
C TYR A 36 -8.15 -9.46 12.11
N ARG A 37 -9.38 -9.74 12.56
CA ARG A 37 -10.43 -8.71 12.66
C ARG A 37 -10.17 -7.77 13.83
N GLN A 38 -10.01 -6.48 13.53
CA GLN A 38 -10.15 -5.37 14.46
C GLN A 38 -11.30 -4.44 14.04
N ARG A 39 -11.69 -3.50 14.91
CA ARG A 39 -12.70 -2.48 14.58
C ARG A 39 -12.27 -1.73 13.30
N ALA A 40 -13.24 -1.48 12.41
CA ALA A 40 -12.98 -0.85 11.11
C ALA A 40 -12.30 0.53 11.25
N HIS A 41 -12.57 1.22 12.35
CA HIS A 41 -12.17 2.60 12.59
C HIS A 41 -11.00 2.67 13.60
N ALA A 42 -9.82 3.04 13.13
CA ALA A 42 -8.75 3.54 13.99
C ALA A 42 -8.92 5.05 14.17
N ASN A 43 -8.55 5.60 15.33
CA ASN A 43 -8.44 7.04 15.46
C ASN A 43 -7.12 7.46 14.79
N PRO A 44 -7.13 8.21 13.68
CA PRO A 44 -5.87 8.65 13.05
C PRO A 44 -5.03 9.49 14.03
N PHE A 45 -5.65 10.14 15.01
CA PHE A 45 -4.93 11.00 15.96
C PHE A 45 -4.31 10.25 17.15
N SER A 46 -4.51 8.93 17.30
CA SER A 46 -3.86 8.16 18.37
C SER A 46 -2.54 7.53 17.89
N ASP A 47 -1.40 8.11 18.30
CA ASP A 47 -0.05 7.72 17.84
C ASP A 47 0.62 6.62 18.67
N HIS A 48 -0.14 5.71 19.29
CA HIS A 48 0.52 4.65 20.06
C HIS A 48 1.28 3.69 19.12
N GLN A 49 2.62 3.75 19.16
CA GLN A 49 3.58 2.85 18.51
C GLN A 49 3.60 2.95 16.97
N LEU A 50 3.74 4.15 16.40
CA LEU A 50 4.02 4.34 14.98
C LEU A 50 5.41 4.95 14.84
N ASP A 51 6.33 4.21 14.20
CA ASP A 51 7.68 4.70 13.89
C ASP A 51 7.67 5.31 12.49
N TYR A 52 8.07 6.58 12.42
CA TYR A 52 8.17 7.32 11.16
C TYR A 52 9.64 7.66 10.89
N PRO A 53 10.09 7.61 9.62
CA PRO A 53 11.40 8.13 9.28
C PRO A 53 11.45 9.65 9.54
N ILE A 54 12.64 10.15 9.90
CA ILE A 54 12.86 11.58 10.14
C ILE A 54 12.64 12.39 8.85
N SER A 55 13.11 11.86 7.74
CA SER A 55 12.91 12.38 6.38
C SER A 55 12.92 11.21 5.38
N PRO A 56 12.56 11.43 4.10
CA PRO A 56 12.64 10.38 3.09
C PRO A 56 14.04 9.74 2.99
N ASP A 57 15.11 10.51 3.19
CA ASP A 57 16.49 10.01 3.23
C ASP A 57 16.78 9.02 4.35
N HIS A 58 16.00 9.02 5.43
CA HIS A 58 16.19 8.12 6.57
C HIS A 58 15.41 6.80 6.41
N MET A 59 14.51 6.71 5.43
CA MET A 59 13.64 5.55 5.25
C MET A 59 14.42 4.32 4.76
N ASP A 60 14.31 3.22 5.48
CA ASP A 60 14.92 1.93 5.15
C ASP A 60 13.96 1.08 4.31
N TRP A 61 13.99 1.27 3.00
CA TRP A 61 13.19 0.48 2.06
C TRP A 61 13.76 -0.93 1.81
N SER A 62 15.04 -1.18 2.14
CA SER A 62 15.75 -2.45 1.87
C SER A 62 15.09 -3.66 2.53
N LYS A 63 14.56 -3.47 3.75
CA LYS A 63 13.85 -4.50 4.51
C LYS A 63 12.54 -4.95 3.83
N LEU A 64 11.91 -4.05 3.08
CA LEU A 64 10.60 -4.28 2.46
C LEU A 64 10.74 -4.86 1.06
N PHE A 65 11.79 -4.43 0.34
CA PHE A 65 12.08 -4.78 -1.05
C PHE A 65 13.48 -5.39 -1.21
N PRO A 66 13.79 -6.52 -0.54
CA PRO A 66 15.14 -7.09 -0.52
C PRO A 66 15.65 -7.50 -1.91
N ALA A 67 14.75 -7.90 -2.82
CA ALA A 67 15.09 -8.24 -4.20
C ALA A 67 15.58 -7.05 -5.05
N TYR A 68 15.45 -5.82 -4.54
CA TYR A 68 15.80 -4.59 -5.25
C TYR A 68 16.88 -3.80 -4.52
N VAL A 69 17.55 -4.40 -3.53
CA VAL A 69 18.68 -3.77 -2.84
C VAL A 69 19.81 -3.56 -3.84
N ASP A 70 20.42 -2.37 -3.80
CA ASP A 70 21.58 -2.04 -4.62
C ASP A 70 22.71 -3.03 -4.34
N PRO A 71 23.30 -3.68 -5.37
CA PRO A 71 24.36 -4.66 -5.17
C PRO A 71 25.59 -4.08 -4.47
N ASP A 72 25.87 -2.77 -4.62
CA ASP A 72 26.97 -2.11 -3.93
C ASP A 72 26.71 -1.99 -2.41
N PRO A 73 27.52 -2.62 -1.55
CA PRO A 73 27.41 -2.48 -0.10
C PRO A 73 27.61 -1.06 0.42
N ALA A 74 28.34 -0.21 -0.32
CA ALA A 74 28.57 1.18 0.03
C ALA A 74 27.38 2.09 -0.32
N ALA A 75 26.44 1.63 -1.14
CA ALA A 75 25.23 2.36 -1.48
C ALA A 75 24.25 2.35 -0.29
N VAL A 76 24.47 3.28 0.64
CA VAL A 76 23.63 3.50 1.83
C VAL A 76 23.01 4.89 1.84
N ASN A 77 21.89 5.04 2.53
CA ASN A 77 21.25 6.32 2.81
C ASN A 77 21.86 6.99 4.07
N ILE A 78 21.33 8.15 4.48
CA ILE A 78 21.89 8.91 5.62
C ILE A 78 21.73 8.19 6.96
N SER A 79 20.78 7.25 7.08
CA SER A 79 20.62 6.40 8.28
C SER A 79 21.50 5.15 8.27
N GLY A 80 22.32 4.96 7.22
CA GLY A 80 23.17 3.77 7.04
C GLY A 80 22.42 2.54 6.50
N ALA A 81 21.15 2.68 6.12
CA ALA A 81 20.39 1.60 5.49
C ALA A 81 20.77 1.45 4.01
N ARG A 82 20.73 0.23 3.49
CA ARG A 82 21.03 -0.07 2.09
C ARG A 82 20.02 0.63 1.17
N LYS A 83 20.50 1.22 0.08
CA LYS A 83 19.66 1.79 -0.97
C LYS A 83 19.05 0.70 -1.85
N LEU A 84 17.98 1.04 -2.53
CA LEU A 84 17.40 0.23 -3.59
C LEU A 84 17.93 0.70 -4.95
N VAL A 85 17.92 -0.19 -5.95
CA VAL A 85 18.21 0.14 -7.36
C VAL A 85 17.14 1.01 -8.02
N LYS A 86 15.94 1.10 -7.40
CA LYS A 86 14.81 1.92 -7.86
C LYS A 86 13.93 2.34 -6.70
N ASN A 87 13.16 3.41 -6.90
CA ASN A 87 12.29 3.99 -5.88
C ASN A 87 10.89 3.35 -5.86
N VAL A 88 10.22 3.46 -4.71
CA VAL A 88 8.76 3.26 -4.62
C VAL A 88 8.05 4.35 -5.39
N GLU A 89 7.15 3.97 -6.30
CA GLU A 89 6.41 4.92 -7.13
C GLU A 89 4.89 4.88 -6.90
N ILE A 90 4.36 3.84 -6.26
CA ILE A 90 2.92 3.70 -6.01
C ILE A 90 2.65 3.57 -4.51
N ALA A 91 1.70 4.36 -4.02
CA ALA A 91 1.19 4.26 -2.66
C ALA A 91 -0.31 3.89 -2.65
N ASP A 92 -0.68 2.85 -1.88
CA ASP A 92 -2.07 2.50 -1.59
C ASP A 92 -2.40 2.92 -0.14
N ILE A 93 -3.04 4.09 -0.01
CA ILE A 93 -3.36 4.72 1.27
C ILE A 93 -4.60 4.07 1.86
N GLY A 94 -4.44 3.49 3.06
CA GLY A 94 -5.49 2.72 3.69
C GLY A 94 -5.72 1.39 2.97
N CYS A 95 -4.65 0.69 2.59
CA CYS A 95 -4.68 -0.50 1.72
C CYS A 95 -5.54 -1.68 2.22
N GLY A 96 -5.99 -1.64 3.49
CA GLY A 96 -6.80 -2.69 4.08
C GLY A 96 -6.07 -4.03 4.01
N PHE A 97 -6.73 -5.06 3.50
CA PHE A 97 -6.14 -6.40 3.35
C PHE A 97 -5.26 -6.57 2.10
N GLY A 98 -4.84 -5.48 1.46
CA GLY A 98 -3.84 -5.46 0.38
C GLY A 98 -4.34 -6.05 -0.94
N GLY A 99 -5.65 -6.07 -1.17
CA GLY A 99 -6.24 -6.63 -2.39
C GLY A 99 -5.76 -5.92 -3.66
N LEU A 100 -5.72 -4.58 -3.62
CA LEU A 100 -5.24 -3.76 -4.74
C LEU A 100 -3.77 -4.08 -5.07
N LEU A 101 -2.89 -4.04 -4.06
CA LEU A 101 -1.45 -4.33 -4.23
C LEU A 101 -1.22 -5.68 -4.91
N VAL A 102 -1.91 -6.72 -4.45
CA VAL A 102 -1.78 -8.08 -5.01
C VAL A 102 -2.26 -8.14 -6.46
N ALA A 103 -3.29 -7.38 -6.81
CA ALA A 103 -3.82 -7.36 -8.18
C ALA A 103 -2.98 -6.51 -9.14
N LEU A 104 -2.38 -5.42 -8.66
CA LEU A 104 -1.49 -4.57 -9.47
C LEU A 104 -0.09 -5.17 -9.65
N ALA A 105 0.39 -5.97 -8.69
CA ALA A 105 1.75 -6.53 -8.71
C ALA A 105 2.14 -7.20 -10.05
N PRO A 106 1.29 -8.04 -10.68
CA PRO A 106 1.58 -8.65 -11.97
C PRO A 106 1.51 -7.69 -13.16
N LEU A 107 0.71 -6.63 -13.06
CA LEU A 107 0.49 -5.66 -14.15
C LEU A 107 1.62 -4.63 -14.23
N MET A 108 2.31 -4.41 -13.13
CA MET A 108 3.42 -3.46 -13.03
C MET A 108 4.64 -4.11 -12.37
N PRO A 109 5.22 -5.16 -12.97
CA PRO A 109 6.29 -5.97 -12.36
C PRO A 109 7.52 -5.12 -12.02
N ASP A 110 7.76 -4.06 -12.78
CA ASP A 110 8.91 -3.16 -12.61
C ASP A 110 8.66 -1.99 -11.66
N THR A 111 7.44 -1.83 -11.14
CA THR A 111 7.08 -0.69 -10.28
C THR A 111 6.96 -1.12 -8.83
N LEU A 112 7.72 -0.50 -7.94
CA LEU A 112 7.61 -0.75 -6.50
C LEU A 112 6.39 -0.04 -5.90
N MET A 113 5.59 -0.77 -5.13
CA MET A 113 4.35 -0.29 -4.53
C MET A 113 4.30 -0.59 -3.04
N VAL A 114 3.77 0.37 -2.28
CA VAL A 114 3.62 0.22 -0.84
C VAL A 114 2.18 0.46 -0.39
N GLY A 115 1.65 -0.49 0.39
CA GLY A 115 0.44 -0.29 1.17
C GLY A 115 0.71 0.45 2.46
N MET A 116 -0.09 1.46 2.78
CA MET A 116 0.02 2.26 4.00
C MET A 116 -1.22 2.02 4.86
N GLU A 117 -1.11 1.28 5.95
CA GLU A 117 -2.25 0.90 6.80
C GLU A 117 -1.98 1.24 8.27
N ILE A 118 -2.96 1.85 8.92
CA ILE A 118 -2.82 2.31 10.31
C ILE A 118 -3.09 1.20 11.33
N ARG A 119 -3.93 0.21 10.99
CA ARG A 119 -4.37 -0.87 11.88
C ARG A 119 -3.36 -2.01 11.91
N SER A 120 -2.73 -2.22 13.06
CA SER A 120 -1.67 -3.24 13.24
C SER A 120 -2.10 -4.65 12.83
N SER A 121 -3.31 -5.09 13.21
CA SER A 121 -3.75 -6.47 12.89
C SER A 121 -4.03 -6.66 11.40
N VAL A 122 -4.49 -5.60 10.72
CA VAL A 122 -4.72 -5.65 9.27
C VAL A 122 -3.38 -5.64 8.53
N LEU A 123 -2.44 -4.81 8.97
CA LEU A 123 -1.09 -4.81 8.44
C LEU A 123 -0.40 -6.18 8.62
N GLU A 124 -0.50 -6.78 9.80
CA GLU A 124 0.06 -8.11 10.09
C GLU A 124 -0.41 -9.12 9.05
N TYR A 125 -1.73 -9.17 8.80
CA TYR A 125 -2.31 -10.00 7.74
C TYR A 125 -1.69 -9.72 6.36
N VAL A 126 -1.58 -8.45 5.96
CA VAL A 126 -1.08 -8.09 4.62
C VAL A 126 0.38 -8.50 4.47
N THR A 127 1.20 -8.24 5.48
CA THR A 127 2.63 -8.61 5.44
C THR A 127 2.81 -10.12 5.38
N GLU A 128 2.03 -10.91 6.14
CA GLU A 128 2.04 -12.38 6.05
C GLU A 128 1.57 -12.87 4.68
N ARG A 129 0.51 -12.26 4.13
CA ARG A 129 -0.01 -12.59 2.80
C ARG A 129 1.05 -12.37 1.72
N ILE A 130 1.73 -11.22 1.74
CA ILE A 130 2.78 -10.89 0.77
C ILE A 130 3.97 -11.83 0.92
N ARG A 131 4.41 -12.15 2.15
CA ARG A 131 5.49 -13.13 2.38
C ARG A 131 5.14 -14.51 1.84
N ALA A 132 3.92 -14.98 2.09
CA ALA A 132 3.44 -16.27 1.57
C ALA A 132 3.39 -16.26 0.03
N LEU A 133 2.97 -15.17 -0.60
CA LEU A 133 2.98 -15.03 -2.07
C LEU A 133 4.41 -15.05 -2.62
N ARG A 134 5.33 -14.27 -2.05
CA ARG A 134 6.75 -14.27 -2.45
C ARG A 134 7.41 -15.65 -2.30
N SER A 135 7.03 -16.43 -1.29
CA SER A 135 7.53 -17.81 -1.09
C SER A 135 6.99 -18.80 -2.12
N ARG A 136 5.77 -18.58 -2.63
CA ARG A 136 5.14 -19.43 -3.64
C ARG A 136 5.66 -19.13 -5.05
N TYR A 137 6.06 -17.89 -5.29
CA TYR A 137 6.55 -17.40 -6.56
C TYR A 137 7.93 -16.76 -6.37
N PRO A 138 8.98 -17.58 -6.15
CA PRO A 138 10.34 -17.05 -5.98
C PRO A 138 10.81 -16.35 -7.27
N PRO A 139 11.73 -15.38 -7.19
CA PRO A 139 12.34 -14.79 -8.39
C PRO A 139 13.10 -15.86 -9.20
N PRO A 140 13.28 -15.67 -10.52
CA PRO A 140 14.15 -16.54 -11.32
C PRO A 140 15.54 -16.62 -10.70
N ALA A 141 16.14 -17.81 -10.65
CA ALA A 141 17.50 -17.96 -10.18
C ALA A 141 18.43 -17.08 -11.05
N ALA A 142 19.34 -16.35 -10.42
CA ALA A 142 20.36 -15.59 -11.13
C ALA A 142 21.15 -16.53 -12.06
N PRO A 143 21.53 -16.08 -13.27
CA PRO A 143 22.18 -16.93 -14.27
C PRO A 143 23.47 -17.62 -13.79
N ASP A 144 24.11 -17.11 -12.73
CA ASP A 144 25.34 -17.67 -12.18
C ASP A 144 25.14 -18.95 -11.33
N ALA A 145 23.90 -19.29 -10.95
CA ALA A 145 23.62 -20.47 -10.12
C ALA A 145 23.53 -21.80 -10.90
N ILE A 146 23.65 -21.76 -12.24
CA ILE A 146 23.52 -22.95 -13.11
C ILE A 146 24.90 -23.61 -13.34
N ALA A 147 26.01 -22.95 -12.99
CA ALA A 147 27.36 -23.42 -13.34
C ALA A 147 27.96 -24.51 -12.42
N ASP A 148 27.41 -24.76 -11.22
CA ASP A 148 28.06 -25.64 -10.23
C ASP A 148 27.41 -27.03 -10.05
N ALA A 149 26.37 -27.38 -10.81
CA ALA A 149 25.69 -28.68 -10.68
C ALA A 149 26.25 -29.80 -11.57
N ALA A 150 27.35 -29.57 -12.28
CA ALA A 150 27.95 -30.54 -13.20
C ALA A 150 29.23 -31.18 -12.65
N SER A 151 29.17 -31.81 -11.47
CA SER A 151 30.12 -32.89 -11.16
C SER A 151 29.61 -33.85 -10.07
N LYS A 152 29.53 -35.15 -10.47
CA LYS A 152 29.65 -36.40 -9.69
C LYS A 152 28.42 -37.32 -9.53
N PRO A 153 28.66 -38.65 -9.44
CA PRO A 153 27.97 -39.67 -10.24
C PRO A 153 26.87 -40.45 -9.51
N GLU A 154 26.11 -41.18 -10.34
CA GLU A 154 25.06 -42.15 -10.03
C GLU A 154 25.56 -43.28 -9.12
N ASP A 155 24.90 -43.49 -7.96
CA ASP A 155 24.37 -44.77 -7.47
C ASP A 155 24.02 -44.70 -5.96
N ALA A 156 22.71 -44.66 -5.64
CA ALA A 156 22.14 -45.15 -4.37
C ALA A 156 20.60 -45.18 -4.44
N PRO A 157 19.93 -46.30 -4.13
CA PRO A 157 18.47 -46.36 -4.07
C PRO A 157 17.98 -45.92 -2.68
N GLY A 158 17.26 -44.79 -2.60
CA GLY A 158 16.60 -44.39 -1.35
C GLY A 158 16.54 -42.90 -1.05
N ALA A 159 16.49 -42.02 -2.05
CA ALA A 159 16.24 -40.59 -1.83
C ALA A 159 14.76 -40.28 -2.09
N VAL A 160 14.07 -39.85 -1.03
CA VAL A 160 12.73 -39.27 -1.08
C VAL A 160 12.80 -38.05 -2.01
N SER A 161 12.08 -38.11 -3.14
CA SER A 161 11.98 -36.98 -4.06
C SER A 161 11.32 -35.79 -3.36
N LEU A 162 12.05 -34.69 -3.24
CA LEU A 162 11.53 -33.39 -2.81
C LEU A 162 10.29 -33.04 -3.66
N PRO A 163 9.23 -32.44 -3.07
CA PRO A 163 8.04 -32.07 -3.81
C PRO A 163 8.42 -31.05 -4.88
N SER A 164 7.95 -31.31 -6.09
CA SER A 164 8.20 -30.56 -7.32
C SER A 164 8.04 -29.06 -7.09
N THR A 165 9.16 -28.35 -6.96
CA THR A 165 9.20 -26.90 -7.11
C THR A 165 8.68 -26.60 -8.51
N GLN A 166 7.51 -25.95 -8.61
CA GLN A 166 6.98 -25.50 -9.88
C GLN A 166 8.06 -24.67 -10.57
N LEU A 167 8.53 -25.16 -11.72
CA LEU A 167 9.53 -24.50 -12.55
C LEU A 167 9.01 -23.09 -12.87
N ASN A 168 9.83 -22.10 -12.55
CA ASN A 168 9.53 -20.68 -12.68
C ASN A 168 9.30 -20.35 -14.16
N VAL A 169 8.06 -20.07 -14.56
CA VAL A 169 7.73 -19.71 -15.95
C VAL A 169 8.05 -18.22 -16.14
N PRO A 170 8.85 -17.83 -17.15
CA PRO A 170 9.06 -16.43 -17.49
C PRO A 170 7.71 -15.71 -17.66
N GLY A 171 7.50 -14.63 -16.91
CA GLY A 171 6.23 -13.88 -16.90
C GLY A 171 5.28 -14.18 -15.73
N GLN A 172 5.60 -15.10 -14.81
CA GLN A 172 4.82 -15.24 -13.58
C GLN A 172 5.14 -14.14 -12.53
N PRO A 173 4.13 -13.60 -11.84
CA PRO A 173 4.33 -12.56 -10.83
C PRO A 173 4.99 -13.14 -9.57
N ASN A 174 6.13 -12.56 -9.19
CA ASN A 174 6.88 -12.98 -7.99
C ASN A 174 6.56 -12.16 -6.72
N PHE A 175 5.68 -11.14 -6.85
CA PHE A 175 5.25 -10.24 -5.77
C PHE A 175 6.38 -9.56 -4.99
N GLN A 176 7.59 -9.51 -5.56
CA GLN A 176 8.73 -8.85 -4.92
C GLN A 176 8.57 -7.32 -4.94
N ASN A 177 7.78 -6.79 -5.86
CA ASN A 177 7.53 -5.37 -6.08
C ASN A 177 6.46 -4.75 -5.15
N ILE A 178 5.83 -5.53 -4.26
CA ILE A 178 4.83 -5.01 -3.32
C ILE A 178 5.20 -5.29 -1.86
N PHE A 179 4.90 -4.34 -0.97
CA PHE A 179 4.93 -4.56 0.48
C PHE A 179 3.92 -3.64 1.20
N ALA A 180 3.80 -3.74 2.52
CA ALA A 180 2.96 -2.83 3.30
C ALA A 180 3.66 -2.38 4.60
N ILE A 181 3.38 -1.15 5.04
CA ILE A 181 3.91 -0.53 6.24
C ILE A 181 2.82 -0.02 7.17
N ARG A 182 3.16 0.11 8.45
CA ARG A 182 2.29 0.77 9.43
C ARG A 182 2.50 2.26 9.33
N SER A 183 1.45 3.02 9.02
CA SER A 183 1.59 4.46 8.89
C SER A 183 0.26 5.18 9.05
N ASN A 184 0.29 6.37 9.65
CA ASN A 184 -0.76 7.36 9.48
C ASN A 184 -0.36 8.38 8.40
N THR A 185 -0.97 8.25 7.24
CA THR A 185 -0.72 9.14 6.09
C THR A 185 -1.29 10.54 6.28
N MET A 186 -2.18 10.77 7.26
CA MET A 186 -2.70 12.10 7.57
C MET A 186 -1.70 13.02 8.30
N LYS A 187 -0.53 12.51 8.68
CA LYS A 187 0.44 13.25 9.50
C LYS A 187 1.84 13.32 8.89
N PHE A 188 2.27 12.25 8.24
CA PHE A 188 3.70 12.05 7.92
C PHE A 188 3.91 11.47 6.52
N LEU A 189 2.99 11.69 5.58
CA LEU A 189 3.20 11.21 4.21
C LEU A 189 4.52 11.76 3.59
N PRO A 190 4.83 13.07 3.72
CA PRO A 190 6.09 13.63 3.20
C PRO A 190 7.36 13.12 3.91
N ASN A 191 7.24 12.44 5.05
CA ASN A 191 8.40 11.81 5.70
C ASN A 191 8.85 10.54 4.98
N PHE A 192 7.94 9.87 4.25
CA PHE A 192 8.27 8.62 3.55
C PHE A 192 8.79 8.84 2.14
N PHE A 193 8.32 9.89 1.46
CA PHE A 193 8.54 10.08 0.04
C PHE A 193 9.16 11.44 -0.27
N PHE A 194 10.14 11.45 -1.17
CA PHE A 194 10.66 12.68 -1.72
C PHE A 194 9.58 13.42 -2.52
N ARG A 195 9.84 14.71 -2.75
CA ARG A 195 9.07 15.50 -3.71
C ARG A 195 9.05 14.77 -5.06
N HIS A 196 7.86 14.65 -5.65
CA HIS A 196 7.64 14.02 -6.96
C HIS A 196 8.11 12.56 -7.07
N GLN A 197 8.27 11.84 -5.97
CA GLN A 197 8.69 10.44 -6.04
C GLN A 197 7.60 9.54 -6.64
N LEU A 198 6.35 9.74 -6.25
CA LEU A 198 5.24 8.87 -6.63
C LEU A 198 4.74 9.19 -8.04
N SER A 199 4.29 8.16 -8.76
CA SER A 199 3.54 8.25 -10.01
C SER A 199 2.05 7.98 -9.80
N LYS A 200 1.67 7.19 -8.78
CA LYS A 200 0.27 6.91 -8.45
C LYS A 200 0.01 6.87 -6.94
N ILE A 201 -1.14 7.42 -6.55
CA ILE A 201 -1.69 7.30 -5.19
C ILE A 201 -3.10 6.71 -5.31
N PHE A 202 -3.40 5.68 -4.52
CA PHE A 202 -4.73 5.10 -4.44
C PHE A 202 -5.34 5.35 -3.07
N ILE A 203 -6.62 5.75 -3.06
CA ILE A 203 -7.44 5.91 -1.86
C ILE A 203 -8.74 5.13 -2.10
N CYS A 204 -8.73 3.87 -1.69
CA CYS A 204 -9.82 2.94 -2.00
C CYS A 204 -10.76 2.72 -0.81
N PHE A 205 -12.03 3.08 -0.98
CA PHE A 205 -13.08 2.93 0.02
C PHE A 205 -12.70 3.53 1.40
N PRO A 206 -12.27 4.81 1.44
CA PRO A 206 -11.88 5.45 2.69
C PRO A 206 -13.08 5.57 3.64
N ASP A 207 -12.82 5.64 4.94
CA ASP A 207 -13.87 5.77 5.95
C ASP A 207 -14.66 7.08 5.75
N PRO A 208 -15.99 7.01 5.54
CA PRO A 208 -16.81 8.18 5.29
C PRO A 208 -16.96 9.11 6.50
N HIS A 209 -16.73 8.60 7.73
CA HIS A 209 -16.88 9.36 8.96
C HIS A 209 -18.16 10.21 9.03
N PHE A 210 -19.33 9.59 8.81
CA PHE A 210 -20.65 10.24 8.62
C PHE A 210 -21.06 11.34 9.61
N LYS A 211 -20.47 11.41 10.81
CA LYS A 211 -20.82 12.43 11.80
C LYS A 211 -19.99 13.69 11.52
N ALA A 212 -20.64 14.85 11.35
CA ALA A 212 -19.97 16.14 11.07
C ALA A 212 -18.72 16.41 11.95
N ARG A 213 -18.82 16.16 13.26
CA ARG A 213 -17.70 16.29 14.22
C ARG A 213 -16.47 15.41 13.92
N LYS A 214 -16.59 14.43 13.02
CA LYS A 214 -15.54 13.50 12.60
C LYS A 214 -15.04 13.78 11.18
N HIS A 215 -15.57 14.77 10.45
CA HIS A 215 -15.13 15.04 9.08
C HIS A 215 -13.64 15.40 9.01
N LYS A 216 -13.05 15.98 10.06
CA LYS A 216 -11.60 16.22 10.19
C LYS A 216 -10.73 14.96 10.15
N ALA A 217 -11.33 13.77 10.32
CA ALA A 217 -10.64 12.50 10.20
C ALA A 217 -10.72 11.91 8.77
N ARG A 218 -11.40 12.57 7.82
CA ARG A 218 -11.43 12.13 6.43
C ARG A 218 -10.05 12.31 5.80
N ILE A 219 -9.68 11.36 4.94
CA ILE A 219 -8.37 11.29 4.29
C ILE A 219 -8.21 12.27 3.12
N VAL A 220 -9.28 13.00 2.78
CA VAL A 220 -9.28 14.04 1.75
C VAL A 220 -9.69 15.35 2.39
N SER A 221 -8.78 16.32 2.30
CA SER A 221 -8.88 17.69 2.76
C SER A 221 -7.92 18.57 1.95
N THR A 222 -8.07 19.89 2.01
CA THR A 222 -7.19 20.84 1.30
C THR A 222 -5.72 20.64 1.65
N THR A 223 -5.40 20.50 2.94
CA THR A 223 -4.03 20.28 3.41
C THR A 223 -3.45 18.97 2.89
N LEU A 224 -4.21 17.87 2.97
CA LEU A 224 -3.73 16.58 2.49
C LEU A 224 -3.57 16.57 0.97
N ASN A 225 -4.44 17.26 0.24
CA ASN A 225 -4.29 17.43 -1.20
C ASN A 225 -2.99 18.16 -1.57
N ALA A 226 -2.53 19.11 -0.75
CA ALA A 226 -1.21 19.73 -0.92
C ALA A 226 -0.07 18.72 -0.70
N GLU A 227 -0.15 17.90 0.36
CA GLU A 227 0.85 16.86 0.64
C GLU A 227 0.89 15.79 -0.46
N TYR A 228 -0.27 15.37 -0.97
CA TYR A 228 -0.38 14.46 -2.11
C TYR A 228 0.28 15.06 -3.35
N ALA A 229 0.03 16.34 -3.64
CA ALA A 229 0.65 17.03 -4.77
C ALA A 229 2.16 17.18 -4.61
N TYR A 230 2.67 17.32 -3.39
CA TYR A 230 4.11 17.40 -3.12
C TYR A 230 4.84 16.08 -3.45
N VAL A 231 4.29 14.94 -3.02
CA VAL A 231 4.93 13.63 -3.23
C VAL A 231 4.66 13.04 -4.61
N LEU A 232 3.59 13.46 -5.29
CA LEU A 232 3.21 12.98 -6.62
C LEU A 232 3.87 13.82 -7.72
N ARG A 233 4.50 13.19 -8.71
CA ARG A 233 5.12 13.89 -9.84
C ARG A 233 4.07 14.55 -10.75
N PRO A 234 4.40 15.64 -11.47
CA PRO A 234 3.60 16.11 -12.60
C PRO A 234 3.27 14.97 -13.58
N GLY A 235 2.01 14.88 -14.00
CA GLY A 235 1.46 13.78 -14.79
C GLY A 235 1.08 12.54 -13.98
N GLY A 236 1.46 12.44 -12.71
CA GLY A 236 1.04 11.37 -11.81
C GLY A 236 -0.45 11.44 -11.49
N MET A 237 -1.03 10.32 -11.06
CA MET A 237 -2.49 10.19 -10.85
C MET A 237 -2.86 9.81 -9.42
N LEU A 238 -3.87 10.49 -8.87
CA LEU A 238 -4.50 10.17 -7.60
C LEU A 238 -5.88 9.58 -7.85
N TYR A 239 -6.05 8.32 -7.47
CA TYR A 239 -7.24 7.52 -7.68
C TYR A 239 -8.10 7.45 -6.41
N THR A 240 -9.38 7.75 -6.52
CA THR A 240 -10.34 7.54 -5.44
C THR A 240 -11.52 6.69 -5.89
N ILE A 241 -12.01 5.86 -4.97
CA ILE A 241 -13.24 5.09 -5.15
C ILE A 241 -13.97 4.98 -3.82
N THR A 242 -15.30 5.09 -3.83
CA THR A 242 -16.15 4.87 -2.66
C THR A 242 -17.53 4.37 -3.07
N ASP A 243 -18.23 3.72 -2.17
CA ASP A 243 -19.65 3.34 -2.28
C ASP A 243 -20.59 4.35 -1.63
N VAL A 244 -20.05 5.45 -1.07
CA VAL A 244 -20.82 6.51 -0.40
C VAL A 244 -20.78 7.79 -1.24
N GLU A 245 -21.91 8.14 -1.83
CA GLU A 245 -22.06 9.32 -2.69
C GLU A 245 -21.67 10.64 -1.98
N ASP A 246 -22.15 10.84 -0.75
CA ASP A 246 -21.79 12.03 0.05
C ASP A 246 -20.27 12.17 0.26
N LEU A 247 -19.56 11.04 0.43
CA LEU A 247 -18.11 11.05 0.54
C LEU A 247 -17.46 11.33 -0.80
N HIS A 248 -17.99 10.79 -1.90
CA HIS A 248 -17.53 11.10 -3.25
C HIS A 248 -17.63 12.60 -3.54
N LEU A 249 -18.80 13.20 -3.33
CA LEU A 249 -19.03 14.63 -3.53
C LEU A 249 -18.12 15.48 -2.62
N TRP A 250 -17.90 15.03 -1.38
CA TRP A 250 -16.93 15.66 -0.48
C TRP A 250 -15.53 15.66 -1.08
N MET A 251 -15.03 14.50 -1.52
CA MET A 251 -13.69 14.39 -2.12
C MET A 251 -13.58 15.30 -3.35
N VAL A 252 -14.56 15.25 -4.25
CA VAL A 252 -14.60 16.12 -5.44
C VAL A 252 -14.54 17.59 -5.07
N SER A 253 -15.32 18.03 -4.08
CA SER A 253 -15.34 19.44 -3.68
C SER A 253 -13.97 19.97 -3.19
N HIS A 254 -13.14 19.12 -2.57
CA HIS A 254 -11.82 19.50 -2.04
C HIS A 254 -10.72 19.52 -3.10
N PHE A 255 -10.89 18.83 -4.22
CA PHE A 255 -9.99 18.93 -5.37
C PHE A 255 -10.41 20.06 -6.31
N ASP A 256 -11.71 20.34 -6.44
CA ASP A 256 -12.25 21.36 -7.35
C ASP A 256 -12.27 22.78 -6.74
N ALA A 257 -11.75 22.99 -5.52
CA ALA A 257 -11.89 24.23 -4.73
C ALA A 257 -13.36 24.72 -4.58
N LYS A 258 -14.32 23.80 -4.68
CA LYS A 258 -15.76 24.06 -4.43
C LYS A 258 -16.16 23.73 -2.98
N SER A 259 -15.20 23.33 -2.15
CA SER A 259 -15.45 23.02 -0.75
C SER A 259 -15.95 24.25 0.00
N ALA A 260 -16.94 24.06 0.86
CA ALA A 260 -17.46 25.11 1.74
C ALA A 260 -16.46 25.55 2.83
N ASP A 261 -15.33 24.85 2.99
CA ASP A 261 -14.23 25.30 3.83
C ASP A 261 -13.61 26.54 3.17
N LYS A 262 -13.83 27.69 3.80
CA LYS A 262 -13.20 28.99 3.49
C LYS A 262 -11.73 28.99 3.89
N ASP A 263 -11.01 27.90 3.61
CA ASP A 263 -9.58 27.86 3.80
C ASP A 263 -8.95 28.79 2.76
N LEU A 264 -8.13 29.72 3.23
CA LEU A 264 -7.50 30.79 2.44
C LEU A 264 -6.68 30.30 1.24
N ASN A 265 -6.38 29.00 1.17
CA ASN A 265 -5.50 28.39 0.16
C ASN A 265 -6.23 27.37 -0.74
N SER A 266 -7.56 27.24 -0.67
CA SER A 266 -8.29 26.19 -1.41
C SER A 266 -8.16 26.34 -2.93
N HIS A 267 -8.16 27.59 -3.43
CA HIS A 267 -7.97 27.89 -4.84
C HIS A 267 -6.58 27.44 -5.35
N ASP A 268 -5.51 27.78 -4.64
CA ASP A 268 -4.14 27.40 -5.00
C ASP A 268 -3.97 25.88 -5.10
N ILE A 269 -4.63 25.13 -4.20
CA ILE A 269 -4.57 23.66 -4.23
C ILE A 269 -5.32 23.09 -5.43
N ALA A 270 -6.47 23.65 -5.82
CA ALA A 270 -7.17 23.18 -7.03
C ALA A 270 -6.38 23.40 -8.31
N GLU A 271 -5.54 24.44 -8.37
CA GLU A 271 -4.63 24.66 -9.51
C GLU A 271 -3.58 23.56 -9.67
N LEU A 272 -3.32 22.79 -8.61
CA LEU A 272 -2.39 21.66 -8.67
C LEU A 272 -2.97 20.46 -9.41
N TRP A 273 -4.29 20.38 -9.58
CA TRP A 273 -4.98 19.17 -10.04
C TRP A 273 -5.78 19.41 -11.32
N GLU A 274 -5.96 18.35 -12.09
CA GLU A 274 -6.94 18.30 -13.17
C GLU A 274 -7.74 17.01 -13.08
N ARG A 275 -9.06 17.10 -13.27
CA ARG A 275 -9.93 15.94 -13.26
C ARG A 275 -9.71 15.14 -14.54
N VAL A 276 -9.45 13.84 -14.40
CA VAL A 276 -9.37 12.92 -15.54
C VAL A 276 -10.78 12.64 -16.05
N SER A 277 -10.96 12.65 -17.39
CA SER A 277 -12.26 12.47 -18.04
C SER A 277 -12.74 11.02 -18.00
N ASP A 278 -14.06 10.82 -18.04
CA ASP A 278 -14.65 9.48 -17.98
C ASP A 278 -14.20 8.59 -19.15
N GLU A 279 -13.93 9.16 -20.33
CA GLU A 279 -13.39 8.44 -21.49
C GLU A 279 -12.00 7.85 -21.23
N GLU A 280 -11.12 8.62 -20.56
CA GLU A 280 -9.78 8.14 -20.22
C GLU A 280 -9.87 7.08 -19.11
N LEU A 281 -10.72 7.31 -18.09
CA LEU A 281 -10.97 6.35 -17.02
C LEU A 281 -11.53 5.03 -17.52
N ALA A 282 -12.33 5.03 -18.58
CA ALA A 282 -12.88 3.82 -19.19
C ALA A 282 -11.79 2.90 -19.77
N THR A 283 -10.62 3.43 -20.09
CA THR A 283 -9.48 2.69 -20.66
C THR A 283 -8.34 2.46 -19.67
N ASP A 284 -8.39 3.05 -18.47
CA ASP A 284 -7.35 2.89 -17.44
C ASP A 284 -7.50 1.56 -16.71
N GLU A 285 -6.56 0.64 -16.93
CA GLU A 285 -6.50 -0.67 -16.26
C GLU A 285 -6.45 -0.55 -14.73
N CYS A 286 -5.82 0.49 -14.17
CA CYS A 286 -5.80 0.74 -12.73
C CYS A 286 -7.21 1.02 -12.19
N VAL A 287 -8.05 1.72 -12.96
CA VAL A 287 -9.45 1.99 -12.58
C VAL A 287 -10.23 0.68 -12.56
N GLN A 288 -10.05 -0.18 -13.56
CA GLN A 288 -10.69 -1.49 -13.58
C GLN A 288 -10.29 -2.33 -12.35
N VAL A 289 -8.99 -2.48 -12.10
CA VAL A 289 -8.46 -3.25 -10.96
C VAL A 289 -8.95 -2.67 -9.64
N MET A 290 -8.91 -1.35 -9.48
CA MET A 290 -9.40 -0.67 -8.28
C MET A 290 -10.88 -0.97 -8.00
N ARG A 291 -11.72 -0.99 -9.05
CA ARG A 291 -13.15 -1.29 -8.94
C ARG A 291 -13.40 -2.75 -8.59
N GLU A 292 -12.65 -3.68 -9.16
CA GLU A 292 -13.01 -5.10 -9.19
C GLU A 292 -12.23 -5.95 -8.19
N GLU A 293 -10.97 -5.62 -7.90
CA GLU A 293 -10.07 -6.52 -7.18
C GLU A 293 -9.96 -6.26 -5.68
N THR A 294 -10.33 -5.06 -5.24
CA THR A 294 -10.36 -4.72 -3.82
C THR A 294 -11.44 -5.51 -3.07
N GLU A 295 -11.19 -5.85 -1.81
CA GLU A 295 -12.14 -6.59 -0.97
C GLU A 295 -13.47 -5.84 -0.79
N GLU A 296 -13.41 -4.52 -0.57
CA GLU A 296 -14.60 -3.68 -0.49
C GLU A 296 -15.27 -3.55 -1.85
N GLY A 297 -14.52 -3.40 -2.95
CA GLY A 297 -15.08 -3.43 -4.32
C GLY A 297 -15.87 -4.70 -4.62
N LYS A 298 -15.32 -5.88 -4.31
CA LYS A 298 -16.00 -7.18 -4.44
C LYS A 298 -17.26 -7.28 -3.57
N LYS A 299 -17.22 -6.73 -2.36
CA LYS A 299 -18.37 -6.70 -1.45
C LYS A 299 -19.47 -5.77 -1.96
N VAL A 300 -19.13 -4.59 -2.47
CA VAL A 300 -20.09 -3.65 -3.07
C VAL A 300 -20.77 -4.28 -4.27
N THR A 301 -20.03 -4.95 -5.16
CA THR A 301 -20.61 -5.69 -6.31
C THR A 301 -21.60 -6.76 -5.83
N ARG A 302 -21.23 -7.58 -4.83
CA ARG A 302 -22.11 -8.63 -4.28
C ARG A 302 -23.41 -8.09 -3.67
N ASN A 303 -23.39 -6.84 -3.22
CA ASN A 303 -24.54 -6.16 -2.63
C ASN A 303 -25.30 -5.28 -3.64
N ASN A 304 -24.96 -5.36 -4.94
CA ASN A 304 -25.50 -4.49 -6.00
C ASN A 304 -25.37 -2.99 -5.68
N GLY A 305 -24.32 -2.61 -4.94
CA GLY A 305 -24.04 -1.22 -4.60
C GLY A 305 -23.36 -0.48 -5.74
N GLN A 306 -23.50 0.84 -5.74
CA GLN A 306 -22.82 1.72 -6.69
C GLN A 306 -21.37 1.98 -6.26
N LYS A 307 -20.52 2.28 -7.24
CA LYS A 307 -19.11 2.64 -7.02
C LYS A 307 -18.84 3.96 -7.72
N PHE A 308 -18.55 4.98 -6.93
CA PHE A 308 -18.24 6.32 -7.40
C PHE A 308 -16.72 6.46 -7.51
N VAL A 309 -16.23 6.71 -8.72
CA VAL A 309 -14.80 6.86 -9.02
C VAL A 309 -14.50 8.32 -9.36
N ALA A 310 -13.38 8.82 -8.87
CA ALA A 310 -12.81 10.08 -9.31
C ALA A 310 -11.28 9.98 -9.30
N VAL A 311 -10.65 10.46 -10.37
CA VAL A 311 -9.19 10.46 -10.51
C VAL A 311 -8.73 11.85 -10.90
N TRP A 312 -7.65 12.31 -10.28
CA TRP A 312 -7.02 13.58 -10.59
C TRP A 312 -5.60 13.37 -11.06
N ARG A 313 -5.22 14.06 -12.13
CA ARG A 313 -3.83 14.13 -12.58
C ARG A 313 -3.17 15.34 -11.93
N ARG A 314 -1.93 15.16 -11.46
CA ARG A 314 -1.12 16.26 -10.92
C ARG A 314 -0.61 17.09 -12.10
N LYS A 315 -0.97 18.38 -12.12
CA LYS A 315 -0.45 19.35 -13.10
C LYS A 315 1.06 19.59 -12.92
N ALA A 316 1.64 20.34 -13.86
CA ALA A 316 2.97 20.91 -13.64
C ALA A 316 2.97 21.85 -12.42
N ASP A 317 4.16 22.13 -11.89
CA ASP A 317 4.32 23.23 -10.96
C ASP A 317 4.10 24.55 -11.69
N PRO A 318 3.47 25.55 -11.04
CA PRO A 318 3.41 26.89 -11.61
C PRO A 318 4.83 27.42 -11.81
N GLU A 319 5.06 28.09 -12.94
CA GLU A 319 6.31 28.82 -13.16
C GLU A 319 6.40 29.95 -12.12
N TRP A 320 7.42 29.90 -11.26
CA TRP A 320 7.73 31.04 -10.40
C TRP A 320 8.39 32.10 -11.28
N PRO A 321 7.84 33.32 -11.39
CA PRO A 321 8.53 34.39 -12.08
C PRO A 321 9.85 34.66 -11.34
N SER A 322 10.95 34.47 -12.09
CA SER A 322 12.33 34.73 -11.66
C SER A 322 12.59 36.20 -11.40
#